data_AF-A0A222TB09-F1
#
_entry.id   AF-A0A222TB09-F1
#
_cell.length_a   1.000
_cell.length_b   1.000
_cell.length_c   1.000
_cell.angle_alpha   90.00
_cell.angle_beta   90.00
_cell.angle_gamma   90.00
#
_symmetry.space_group_name_H-M   'P 1'
#
loop_
_entity.id
_entity.type
_entity.pdbx_description
1 polymer ?
#
loop_
_entity_poly.entity_id
_entity_poly.type
_entity_poly.pdbx_seq_one_letter_code
_entity_poly.pdbx_strand_id
1 'polypeptide(L)'
;MAVALSGCNDDTGEATDKDTSAAESKGPSAGSSQSAAPSSPSGDQPSVAGWQTQTAQKHHFRYDVPVKAKKWKVLGEDTALSYTDENGQPIVVMTAAASYREGGCSSSPNPKAIGEAGKGQLATVGTTGGGKDGTLQENARNWAGNWGFAAYGGADHKPKITVSEAKPWKQGGIDGYTATAQVTVTNRPSSCVPPKAIVHSIAQKLPDGTMHGWVIYADQRVPNALTAAEIEKVMGTVRSTGS
;
A
#
# COMPACT_ATOMS: atom_id res chain seq x y z
N MET A 1 -33.66 -19.13 -27.31
CA MET A 1 -34.50 -17.96 -27.65
C MET A 1 -35.96 -18.36 -27.47
N ALA A 2 -36.75 -17.45 -26.87
CA ALA A 2 -38.22 -17.42 -26.74
C ALA A 2 -38.88 -18.56 -25.93
N VAL A 3 -39.65 -18.41 -24.82
CA VAL A 3 -40.56 -17.40 -24.21
C VAL A 3 -42.00 -17.96 -24.15
N ALA A 4 -42.73 -17.53 -23.09
CA ALA A 4 -44.18 -17.59 -22.82
C ALA A 4 -44.61 -18.80 -21.96
N LEU A 5 -45.16 -18.70 -20.74
CA LEU A 5 -46.08 -17.75 -20.06
C LEU A 5 -47.46 -17.57 -20.74
N SER A 6 -48.45 -18.27 -20.16
CA SER A 6 -49.91 -18.02 -20.22
C SER A 6 -50.48 -18.60 -18.90
N GLY A 7 -51.45 -18.01 -18.19
CA GLY A 7 -52.35 -16.93 -18.54
C GLY A 7 -53.07 -16.31 -17.33
N CYS A 8 -53.89 -15.32 -17.68
CA CYS A 8 -54.56 -14.31 -16.90
C CYS A 8 -55.75 -14.80 -16.05
N ASN A 9 -56.13 -13.99 -15.06
CA ASN A 9 -57.54 -13.76 -14.73
C ASN A 9 -57.72 -12.26 -14.44
N ASP A 10 -58.49 -11.59 -15.29
CA ASP A 10 -58.98 -10.21 -15.14
C ASP A 10 -60.30 -10.24 -14.36
N ASP A 11 -60.52 -9.26 -13.48
CA ASP A 11 -61.87 -8.76 -13.20
C ASP A 11 -61.81 -7.28 -12.81
N THR A 12 -62.62 -6.50 -13.52
CA THR A 12 -62.70 -5.04 -13.61
C THR A 12 -63.59 -4.39 -12.55
N GLY A 13 -63.27 -3.16 -12.13
CA GLY A 13 -64.17 -2.25 -11.42
C GLY A 13 -63.54 -0.86 -11.18
N GLU A 14 -64.18 0.19 -11.68
CA GLU A 14 -63.65 1.56 -11.91
C GLU A 14 -64.13 2.61 -10.87
N ALA A 15 -63.31 3.66 -10.67
CA ALA A 15 -63.63 5.05 -10.22
C ALA A 15 -64.19 5.29 -8.78
N THR A 16 -63.87 6.33 -7.98
CA THR A 16 -63.27 7.68 -8.16
C THR A 16 -62.89 8.32 -6.79
N ASP A 17 -61.86 9.16 -6.79
CA ASP A 17 -61.52 10.35 -5.96
C ASP A 17 -61.97 10.53 -4.49
N LYS A 18 -61.01 10.74 -3.57
CA LYS A 18 -60.77 12.06 -2.90
C LYS A 18 -59.69 12.06 -1.80
N ASP A 19 -58.88 13.10 -1.88
CA ASP A 19 -58.33 13.96 -0.83
C ASP A 19 -57.39 13.45 0.29
N THR A 20 -56.33 14.24 0.42
CA THR A 20 -55.29 14.32 1.45
C THR A 20 -55.80 14.66 2.86
N SER A 21 -55.34 13.95 3.89
CA SER A 21 -54.92 14.57 5.16
C SER A 21 -54.20 13.62 6.11
N ALA A 22 -53.22 14.20 6.81
CA ALA A 22 -52.30 13.57 7.76
C ALA A 22 -52.94 13.18 9.10
N ALA A 23 -52.35 12.18 9.76
CA ALA A 23 -52.21 12.14 11.22
C ALA A 23 -51.12 11.12 11.64
N GLU A 24 -50.38 11.50 12.67
CA GLU A 24 -49.09 10.98 13.14
C GLU A 24 -49.11 9.63 13.90
N SER A 25 -47.88 9.17 14.12
CA SER A 25 -47.37 8.53 15.35
C SER A 25 -47.30 7.00 15.42
N LYS A 26 -46.10 6.48 15.10
CA LYS A 26 -45.38 5.53 15.96
C LYS A 26 -43.88 5.59 15.63
N GLY A 27 -43.13 6.30 16.48
CA GLY A 27 -41.67 6.37 16.36
C GLY A 27 -41.01 5.02 16.68
N PRO A 28 -39.85 4.71 16.10
CA PRO A 28 -38.99 3.67 16.60
C PRO A 28 -37.93 4.25 17.54
N SER A 29 -37.87 3.60 18.69
CA SER A 29 -36.84 3.57 19.73
C SER A 29 -35.45 4.02 19.30
N ALA A 30 -34.87 4.92 20.09
CA ALA A 30 -33.46 5.29 20.04
C ALA A 30 -32.58 4.05 20.25
N GLY A 31 -32.04 3.52 19.15
CA GLY A 31 -30.98 2.53 19.16
C GLY A 31 -29.64 3.21 19.37
N SER A 32 -28.94 2.77 20.41
CA SER A 32 -27.60 3.17 20.85
C SER A 32 -26.66 3.54 19.71
N SER A 33 -26.09 4.75 19.77
CA SER A 33 -24.99 5.20 18.93
C SER A 33 -23.73 4.39 19.23
N GLN A 34 -23.60 3.23 18.59
CA GLN A 34 -22.31 2.60 18.40
C GLN A 34 -21.58 3.42 17.34
N SER A 35 -20.54 4.15 17.77
CA SER A 35 -19.64 4.88 16.89
C SER A 35 -19.07 3.89 15.87
N ALA A 36 -19.60 3.93 14.65
CA ALA A 36 -19.06 3.17 13.54
C ALA A 36 -17.60 3.61 13.32
N ALA A 37 -16.69 2.66 13.23
CA ALA A 37 -15.36 2.92 12.71
C ALA A 37 -15.51 3.60 11.34
N PRO A 38 -14.67 4.61 11.00
CA PRO A 38 -14.79 5.30 9.72
C PRO A 38 -14.76 4.28 8.59
N SER A 39 -15.83 4.25 7.80
CA SER A 39 -15.98 3.38 6.64
C SER A 39 -14.81 3.61 5.68
N SER A 40 -14.11 2.54 5.30
CA SER A 40 -13.13 2.59 4.22
C SER A 40 -13.80 3.21 2.97
N PRO A 41 -13.14 4.16 2.28
CA PRO A 41 -13.72 4.77 1.08
C PRO A 41 -14.02 3.70 0.03
N SER A 42 -15.17 3.82 -0.64
CA SER A 42 -15.53 2.94 -1.75
C SER A 42 -14.70 3.25 -2.99
N GLY A 43 -14.11 2.22 -3.62
CA GLY A 43 -13.42 2.35 -4.91
C GLY A 43 -12.06 3.06 -4.87
N ASP A 44 -11.66 3.66 -5.98
CA ASP A 44 -10.32 4.25 -6.21
C ASP A 44 -10.09 5.59 -5.50
N GLN A 45 -11.05 6.04 -4.68
CA GLN A 45 -10.91 7.31 -3.96
C GLN A 45 -9.90 7.20 -2.81
N PRO A 46 -9.08 8.24 -2.60
CA PRO A 46 -8.15 8.30 -1.50
C PRO A 46 -8.88 8.45 -0.17
N SER A 47 -8.40 7.78 0.86
CA SER A 47 -8.88 7.88 2.25
C SER A 47 -8.50 9.20 2.93
N VAL A 48 -7.56 9.94 2.34
CA VAL A 48 -7.13 11.25 2.82
C VAL A 48 -7.40 12.30 1.75
N ALA A 49 -8.08 13.39 2.13
CA ALA A 49 -8.37 14.48 1.21
C ALA A 49 -7.07 15.09 0.64
N GLY A 50 -7.05 15.32 -0.67
CA GLY A 50 -5.88 15.87 -1.38
C GLY A 50 -4.72 14.88 -1.57
N TRP A 51 -4.97 13.57 -1.39
CA TRP A 51 -4.04 12.50 -1.71
C TRP A 51 -4.43 11.82 -3.02
N GLN A 52 -3.59 10.92 -3.50
CA GLN A 52 -3.79 10.11 -4.70
C GLN A 52 -3.65 8.63 -4.34
N THR A 53 -4.48 7.79 -4.93
CA THR A 53 -4.53 6.35 -4.69
C THR A 53 -3.61 5.61 -5.66
N GLN A 54 -2.90 4.60 -5.16
CA GLN A 54 -2.24 3.57 -5.96
C GLN A 54 -2.90 2.22 -5.66
N THR A 55 -3.15 1.45 -6.72
CA THR A 55 -3.82 0.16 -6.64
C THR A 55 -2.94 -0.89 -7.29
N ALA A 56 -2.79 -2.03 -6.62
CA ALA A 56 -2.09 -3.20 -7.12
C ALA A 56 -3.06 -4.38 -7.09
N GLN A 57 -3.81 -4.59 -8.17
CA GLN A 57 -4.78 -5.68 -8.24
C GLN A 57 -4.09 -7.03 -8.09
N LYS A 58 -2.94 -7.20 -8.74
CA LYS A 58 -2.11 -8.43 -8.66
C LYS A 58 -1.64 -8.77 -7.25
N HIS A 59 -1.50 -7.79 -6.37
CA HIS A 59 -0.97 -7.98 -5.02
C HIS A 59 -2.00 -7.70 -3.92
N HIS A 60 -3.25 -7.43 -4.31
CA HIS A 60 -4.38 -7.12 -3.44
C HIS A 60 -4.08 -6.02 -2.43
N PHE A 61 -3.35 -4.98 -2.86
CA PHE A 61 -3.05 -3.82 -2.04
C PHE A 61 -3.53 -2.55 -2.71
N ARG A 62 -4.01 -1.63 -1.89
CA ARG A 62 -4.28 -0.25 -2.22
C ARG A 62 -3.73 0.63 -1.12
N TYR A 63 -3.15 1.76 -1.49
CA TYR A 63 -2.62 2.73 -0.55
C TYR A 63 -2.67 4.12 -1.17
N ASP A 64 -2.59 5.14 -0.33
CA ASP A 64 -2.62 6.51 -0.79
C ASP A 64 -1.28 7.19 -0.47
N VAL A 65 -0.88 8.10 -1.34
CA VAL A 65 0.25 9.02 -1.10
C VAL A 65 -0.22 10.45 -1.34
N PRO A 66 0.45 11.47 -0.80
CA PRO A 66 0.14 12.85 -1.17
C PRO A 66 0.20 13.09 -2.69
N VAL A 67 -0.42 14.15 -3.17
CA VAL A 67 -0.37 14.53 -4.60
C VAL A 67 0.99 15.07 -5.06
N LYS A 68 1.18 15.18 -6.37
CA LYS A 68 2.38 15.75 -7.02
C LYS A 68 2.84 17.11 -6.50
N ALA A 69 1.93 17.98 -6.08
CA ALA A 69 2.28 19.27 -5.45
C ALA A 69 3.11 19.09 -4.17
N LYS A 70 2.97 17.94 -3.49
CA LYS A 70 3.76 17.50 -2.35
C LYS A 70 4.94 16.60 -2.73
N LYS A 71 5.33 16.62 -4.01
CA LYS A 71 6.49 15.92 -4.58
C LYS A 71 6.38 14.39 -4.59
N TRP A 72 5.16 13.86 -4.58
CA TRP A 72 4.88 12.43 -4.75
C TRP A 72 4.43 12.12 -6.17
N LYS A 73 4.90 11.02 -6.75
CA LYS A 73 4.55 10.59 -8.09
C LYS A 73 4.15 9.12 -8.06
N VAL A 74 2.89 8.85 -8.40
CA VAL A 74 2.41 7.48 -8.65
C VAL A 74 2.92 7.03 -10.01
N LEU A 75 3.48 5.83 -10.06
CA LEU A 75 3.94 5.17 -11.28
C LEU A 75 2.81 4.29 -11.84
N GLY A 76 2.88 3.91 -13.11
CA GLY A 76 1.92 2.97 -13.69
C GLY A 76 1.93 1.64 -12.93
N GLU A 77 0.78 0.98 -12.81
CA GLU A 77 0.61 -0.23 -12.00
C GLU A 77 1.65 -1.32 -12.34
N ASP A 78 1.90 -1.55 -13.63
CA ASP A 78 2.86 -2.55 -14.12
C ASP A 78 4.33 -2.07 -14.15
N THR A 79 4.59 -0.81 -13.77
CA THR A 79 5.96 -0.29 -13.74
C THR A 79 6.73 -0.98 -12.62
N ALA A 80 7.68 -1.83 -13.00
CA ALA A 80 8.53 -2.53 -12.08
C ALA A 80 9.78 -1.71 -11.73
N LEU A 81 10.23 -1.87 -10.49
CA LEU A 81 11.55 -1.45 -10.05
C LEU A 81 12.20 -2.58 -9.25
N SER A 82 13.50 -2.71 -9.39
CA SER A 82 14.25 -3.85 -8.86
C SER A 82 15.67 -3.47 -8.49
N TYR A 83 16.26 -4.25 -7.59
CA TYR A 83 17.69 -4.28 -7.33
C TYR A 83 18.20 -5.69 -7.55
N THR A 84 19.32 -5.83 -8.27
CA THR A 84 19.85 -7.14 -8.68
C THR A 84 21.12 -7.53 -7.94
N ASP A 85 21.45 -8.81 -7.99
CA ASP A 85 22.75 -9.33 -7.60
C ASP A 85 23.81 -9.05 -8.68
N GLU A 86 25.03 -9.58 -8.47
CA GLU A 86 26.14 -9.48 -9.43
C GLU A 86 25.89 -10.18 -10.77
N ASN A 87 24.97 -11.14 -10.82
CA ASN A 87 24.59 -11.89 -12.01
C ASN A 87 23.40 -11.24 -12.74
N GLY A 88 22.89 -10.12 -12.25
CA GLY A 88 21.71 -9.44 -12.79
C GLY A 88 20.37 -10.09 -12.38
N GLN A 89 20.38 -11.04 -11.45
CA GLN A 89 19.16 -11.64 -10.93
C GLN A 89 18.48 -10.72 -9.91
N PRO A 90 17.15 -10.52 -9.97
CA PRO A 90 16.45 -9.69 -8.99
C PRO A 90 16.55 -10.23 -7.57
N ILE A 91 17.02 -9.39 -6.64
CA ILE A 91 16.97 -9.66 -5.19
C ILE A 91 15.60 -9.27 -4.64
N VAL A 92 15.09 -8.12 -5.09
CA VAL A 92 13.77 -7.59 -4.74
C VAL A 92 13.13 -6.95 -5.97
N VAL A 93 11.82 -7.12 -6.10
CA VAL A 93 11.01 -6.49 -7.16
C VAL A 93 9.75 -5.92 -6.54
N MET A 94 9.38 -4.71 -6.93
CA MET A 94 8.04 -4.18 -6.63
C MET A 94 7.41 -3.57 -7.88
N THR A 95 6.08 -3.57 -7.89
CA THR A 95 5.21 -2.89 -8.86
C THR A 95 4.21 -2.01 -8.12
N ALA A 96 3.35 -1.32 -8.87
CA ALA A 96 2.38 -0.35 -8.34
C ALA A 96 3.03 0.60 -7.35
N ALA A 97 4.13 1.21 -7.79
CA ALA A 97 4.99 2.02 -6.94
C ALA A 97 4.60 3.49 -6.96
N ALA A 98 5.04 4.23 -5.95
CA ALA A 98 5.07 5.68 -5.93
C ALA A 98 6.40 6.16 -5.35
N SER A 99 6.92 7.27 -5.88
CA SER A 99 8.17 7.88 -5.45
C SER A 99 7.95 9.23 -4.79
N TYR A 100 8.74 9.55 -3.78
CA TYR A 100 8.79 10.85 -3.12
C TYR A 100 10.10 11.57 -3.44
N ARG A 101 9.96 12.81 -3.92
CA ARG A 101 11.05 13.74 -4.27
C ARG A 101 12.13 13.07 -5.14
N GLU A 102 11.82 12.90 -6.42
CA GLU A 102 12.85 12.66 -7.45
C GLU A 102 13.79 13.89 -7.53
N GLY A 103 15.09 13.69 -7.29
CA GLY A 103 16.14 14.58 -7.82
C GLY A 103 16.59 15.78 -6.97
N GLY A 104 17.11 15.56 -5.76
CA GLY A 104 17.99 16.54 -5.11
C GLY A 104 19.45 16.44 -5.60
N CYS A 105 19.91 15.19 -5.73
CA CYS A 105 21.11 14.73 -6.43
C CYS A 105 21.06 13.20 -6.50
N SER A 106 21.82 12.56 -7.39
CA SER A 106 21.82 11.09 -7.49
C SER A 106 22.32 10.47 -6.18
N SER A 107 21.44 9.77 -5.47
CA SER A 107 21.68 9.21 -4.14
C SER A 107 21.85 7.70 -4.14
N SER A 108 21.95 7.04 -5.32
CA SER A 108 21.88 5.58 -5.43
C SER A 108 23.00 4.90 -4.64
N PRO A 109 22.70 4.27 -3.49
CA PRO A 109 23.71 3.58 -2.69
C PRO A 109 24.07 2.22 -3.32
N ASN A 110 23.15 1.67 -4.12
CA ASN A 110 23.38 0.47 -4.93
C ASN A 110 23.35 0.84 -6.42
N PRO A 111 24.44 0.63 -7.18
CA PRO A 111 24.46 0.87 -8.63
C PRO A 111 23.68 -0.19 -9.43
N LYS A 112 23.33 -1.33 -8.82
CA LYS A 112 22.59 -2.45 -9.43
C LYS A 112 21.07 -2.25 -9.41
N ALA A 113 20.63 -1.02 -9.67
CA ALA A 113 19.23 -0.64 -9.71
C ALA A 113 18.67 -0.75 -11.14
N ILE A 114 17.46 -1.30 -11.29
CA ILE A 114 16.79 -1.50 -12.58
C ILE A 114 15.42 -0.81 -12.57
N GLY A 115 14.99 -0.30 -13.73
CA GLY A 115 13.70 0.36 -13.91
C GLY A 115 13.68 1.74 -13.25
N GLU A 116 12.71 1.99 -12.37
CA GLU A 116 12.60 3.24 -11.62
C GLU A 116 13.43 3.29 -10.33
N ALA A 117 14.13 2.22 -9.97
CA ALA A 117 14.96 2.18 -8.76
C ALA A 117 16.19 3.11 -8.86
N GLY A 118 16.64 3.63 -7.72
CA GLY A 118 17.93 4.32 -7.61
C GLY A 118 18.07 5.66 -8.35
N LYS A 119 16.99 6.26 -8.86
CA LYS A 119 17.03 7.53 -9.61
C LYS A 119 17.06 8.78 -8.71
N GLY A 120 17.56 8.64 -7.48
CA GLY A 120 17.69 9.75 -6.53
C GLY A 120 16.39 10.13 -5.82
N GLN A 121 15.47 9.17 -5.63
CA GLN A 121 14.26 9.36 -4.83
C GLN A 121 14.57 9.24 -3.33
N LEU A 122 13.96 10.10 -2.52
CA LEU A 122 14.15 10.05 -1.06
C LEU A 122 13.29 8.98 -0.38
N ALA A 123 12.19 8.57 -1.01
CA ALA A 123 11.45 7.40 -0.60
C ALA A 123 10.74 6.77 -1.79
N THR A 124 10.53 5.47 -1.69
CA THR A 124 9.76 4.70 -2.65
C THR A 124 8.88 3.73 -1.89
N VAL A 125 7.64 3.64 -2.32
CA VAL A 125 6.66 2.69 -1.82
C VAL A 125 6.14 1.85 -2.97
N GLY A 126 5.79 0.60 -2.73
CA GLY A 126 5.18 -0.27 -3.73
C GLY A 126 4.77 -1.59 -3.14
N THR A 127 4.45 -2.52 -4.03
CA THR A 127 3.91 -3.84 -3.67
C THR A 127 4.72 -4.95 -4.30
N THR A 128 4.82 -6.08 -3.63
CA THR A 128 5.64 -7.22 -4.03
C THR A 128 4.87 -8.51 -3.83
N GLY A 129 5.12 -9.48 -4.71
CA GLY A 129 4.58 -10.84 -4.60
C GLY A 129 5.64 -11.79 -4.05
N GLY A 130 5.21 -12.77 -3.28
CA GLY A 130 6.03 -13.85 -2.76
C GLY A 130 5.42 -15.21 -3.06
N GLY A 131 6.17 -16.25 -2.71
CA GLY A 131 5.70 -17.63 -2.77
C GLY A 131 4.81 -18.00 -1.59
N LYS A 132 4.76 -19.31 -1.29
CA LYS A 132 4.02 -19.88 -0.15
C LYS A 132 4.92 -20.29 1.01
N ASP A 133 6.23 -20.06 0.87
CA ASP A 133 7.26 -20.55 1.77
C ASP A 133 7.40 -19.69 3.03
N GLY A 134 7.70 -20.35 4.16
CA GLY A 134 7.88 -19.71 5.46
C GLY A 134 6.58 -19.25 6.11
N THR A 135 6.72 -18.49 7.19
CA THR A 135 5.60 -17.87 7.92
C THR A 135 5.35 -16.44 7.45
N LEU A 136 4.14 -15.92 7.73
CA LEU A 136 3.78 -14.55 7.36
C LEU A 136 4.60 -13.51 8.13
N GLN A 137 4.95 -13.83 9.38
CA GLN A 137 5.84 -13.05 10.25
C GLN A 137 7.24 -12.95 9.65
N GLU A 138 7.81 -14.09 9.24
CA GLU A 138 9.12 -14.12 8.57
C GLU A 138 9.10 -13.33 7.28
N ASN A 139 8.04 -13.45 6.46
CA ASN A 139 7.92 -12.71 5.21
C ASN A 139 7.86 -11.18 5.44
N ALA A 140 7.12 -10.71 6.45
CA ALA A 140 7.13 -9.30 6.83
C ALA A 140 8.56 -8.82 7.15
N ARG A 141 9.30 -9.56 7.98
CA ARG A 141 10.68 -9.22 8.35
C ARG A 141 11.62 -9.28 7.16
N ASN A 142 11.50 -10.31 6.33
CA ASN A 142 12.33 -10.52 5.14
C ASN A 142 12.15 -9.40 4.13
N TRP A 143 10.92 -8.93 3.86
CA TRP A 143 10.74 -7.80 2.95
C TRP A 143 11.33 -6.51 3.49
N ALA A 144 11.15 -6.20 4.78
CA ALA A 144 11.77 -5.02 5.37
C ALA A 144 13.31 -5.09 5.29
N GLY A 145 13.88 -6.24 5.63
CA GLY A 145 15.33 -6.49 5.58
C GLY A 145 15.90 -6.47 4.17
N ASN A 146 15.28 -7.19 3.23
CA ASN A 146 15.78 -7.36 1.86
C ASN A 146 15.73 -6.06 1.07
N TRP A 147 14.67 -5.25 1.22
CA TRP A 147 14.64 -3.91 0.62
C TRP A 147 15.68 -2.98 1.25
N GLY A 148 15.86 -3.06 2.58
CA GLY A 148 16.91 -2.33 3.27
C GLY A 148 18.32 -2.72 2.80
N PHE A 149 18.54 -4.01 2.51
CA PHE A 149 19.80 -4.52 2.00
C PHE A 149 20.03 -4.09 0.56
N ALA A 150 19.06 -4.38 -0.31
CA ALA A 150 19.21 -4.21 -1.74
C ALA A 150 19.23 -2.73 -2.13
N ALA A 151 18.38 -1.88 -1.57
CA ALA A 151 18.36 -0.46 -1.92
C ALA A 151 19.58 0.31 -1.39
N TYR A 152 20.17 -0.12 -0.27
CA TYR A 152 21.19 0.64 0.46
C TYR A 152 22.61 0.04 0.43
N GLY A 153 22.94 -0.68 -0.64
CA GLY A 153 24.32 -1.06 -0.96
C GLY A 153 24.50 -2.48 -1.47
N GLY A 154 23.53 -3.36 -1.24
CA GLY A 154 23.58 -4.76 -1.70
C GLY A 154 24.80 -5.51 -1.13
N ALA A 155 25.25 -6.54 -1.85
CA ALA A 155 26.38 -7.37 -1.43
C ALA A 155 27.71 -6.58 -1.42
N ASP A 156 27.92 -5.75 -2.45
CA ASP A 156 29.15 -4.98 -2.66
C ASP A 156 29.43 -4.00 -1.51
N HIS A 157 28.36 -3.42 -0.95
CA HIS A 157 28.42 -2.44 0.13
C HIS A 157 27.41 -2.74 1.23
N LYS A 158 27.52 -3.95 1.80
CA LYS A 158 26.56 -4.47 2.79
C LYS A 158 26.23 -3.44 3.89
N PRO A 159 24.97 -2.97 3.98
CA PRO A 159 24.56 -2.08 5.06
C PRO A 159 24.41 -2.84 6.39
N LYS A 160 24.44 -2.11 7.51
CA LYS A 160 24.06 -2.68 8.82
C LYS A 160 22.56 -2.54 9.00
N ILE A 161 21.86 -3.66 9.21
CA ILE A 161 20.40 -3.69 9.30
C ILE A 161 19.97 -4.33 10.62
N THR A 162 19.01 -3.69 11.29
CA THR A 162 18.29 -4.26 12.43
C THR A 162 16.81 -4.31 12.06
N VAL A 163 16.25 -5.51 12.02
CA VAL A 163 14.83 -5.73 11.70
C VAL A 163 14.08 -6.02 13.00
N SER A 164 13.00 -5.27 13.25
CA SER A 164 12.13 -5.47 14.40
C SER A 164 11.50 -6.87 14.40
N GLU A 165 10.99 -7.28 15.55
CA GLU A 165 10.00 -8.36 15.58
C GLU A 165 8.78 -7.99 14.74
N ALA A 166 8.17 -9.00 14.14
CA ALA A 166 6.93 -8.83 13.39
C ALA A 166 5.78 -8.55 14.36
N LYS A 167 4.93 -7.58 14.02
CA LYS A 167 3.74 -7.23 14.80
C LYS A 167 2.48 -7.51 14.00
N PRO A 168 1.40 -8.02 14.62
CA PRO A 168 0.12 -8.16 13.94
C PRO A 168 -0.34 -6.82 13.33
N TRP A 169 -0.84 -6.88 12.10
CA TRP A 169 -1.44 -5.76 11.38
C TRP A 169 -2.88 -6.12 11.05
N LYS A 170 -3.85 -5.41 11.65
CA LYS A 170 -5.29 -5.63 11.48
C LYS A 170 -5.98 -4.33 11.12
N GLN A 171 -5.84 -3.92 9.86
CA GLN A 171 -6.37 -2.65 9.37
C GLN A 171 -6.62 -2.72 7.86
N GLY A 172 -7.59 -1.94 7.37
CA GLY A 172 -7.84 -1.83 5.93
C GLY A 172 -8.31 -3.14 5.28
N GLY A 173 -8.89 -4.05 6.04
CA GLY A 173 -9.27 -5.38 5.56
C GLY A 173 -8.09 -6.36 5.40
N ILE A 174 -6.92 -6.04 5.94
CA ILE A 174 -5.75 -6.92 5.95
C ILE A 174 -5.63 -7.53 7.34
N ASP A 175 -5.57 -8.87 7.41
CA ASP A 175 -5.09 -9.61 8.59
C ASP A 175 -3.70 -10.15 8.27
N GLY A 176 -2.68 -9.51 8.83
CA GLY A 176 -1.30 -9.69 8.41
C GLY A 176 -0.27 -9.33 9.46
N TYR A 177 0.96 -9.06 9.01
CA TYR A 177 2.06 -8.66 9.88
C TYR A 177 2.85 -7.49 9.30
N THR A 178 3.35 -6.63 10.17
CA THR A 178 4.27 -5.55 9.79
C THR A 178 5.63 -5.72 10.48
N ALA A 179 6.68 -5.29 9.81
CA ALA A 179 8.02 -5.20 10.39
C ALA A 179 8.72 -3.93 9.90
N THR A 180 9.71 -3.48 10.67
CA THR A 180 10.52 -2.31 10.36
C THR A 180 12.00 -2.68 10.34
N ALA A 181 12.71 -2.29 9.30
CA ALA A 181 14.16 -2.36 9.24
C ALA A 181 14.78 -0.97 9.42
N GLN A 182 15.70 -0.86 10.37
CA GLN A 182 16.58 0.29 10.51
C GLN A 182 17.89 0.00 9.78
N VAL A 183 18.26 0.86 8.85
CA VAL A 183 19.40 0.66 7.95
C VAL A 183 20.46 1.70 8.24
N THR A 184 21.72 1.26 8.31
CA THR A 184 22.90 2.12 8.32
C THR A 184 23.71 1.85 7.08
N VAL A 185 23.81 2.87 6.22
CA VAL A 185 24.55 2.78 4.97
C VAL A 185 26.05 2.85 5.27
N THR A 186 26.80 1.87 4.77
CA THR A 186 28.23 1.70 5.08
C THR A 186 29.13 2.36 4.07
N ASN A 187 28.74 2.37 2.79
CA ASN A 187 29.44 3.11 1.74
C ASN A 187 28.67 4.38 1.38
N ARG A 188 29.31 5.54 1.52
CA ARG A 188 28.72 6.86 1.25
C ARG A 188 29.68 7.69 0.40
N PRO A 189 29.79 7.39 -0.90
CA PRO A 189 30.71 8.07 -1.80
C PRO A 189 30.40 9.56 -2.00
N SER A 190 29.20 10.02 -1.60
CA SER A 190 28.82 11.42 -1.62
C SER A 190 27.85 11.76 -0.49
N SER A 191 27.65 13.06 -0.27
CA SER A 191 26.65 13.59 0.67
C SER A 191 25.20 13.28 0.24
N CYS A 192 24.99 12.90 -1.02
CA CYS A 192 23.68 12.48 -1.55
C CYS A 192 23.26 11.12 -1.01
N VAL A 193 24.23 10.25 -0.70
CA VAL A 193 23.92 8.94 -0.12
C VAL A 193 23.58 9.11 1.37
N PRO A 194 22.37 8.70 1.79
CA PRO A 194 21.91 8.94 3.15
C PRO A 194 22.75 8.11 4.14
N PRO A 195 22.98 8.62 5.38
CA PRO A 195 23.66 7.83 6.40
C PRO A 195 22.77 6.73 7.00
N LYS A 196 21.45 6.91 6.91
CA LYS A 196 20.45 6.03 7.50
C LYS A 196 19.28 5.88 6.54
N ALA A 197 18.57 4.78 6.68
CA ALA A 197 17.27 4.62 6.06
C ALA A 197 16.35 3.82 6.97
N ILE A 198 15.06 3.89 6.68
CA ILE A 198 14.03 3.10 7.33
C ILE A 198 13.21 2.39 6.28
N VAL A 199 12.84 1.14 6.55
CA VAL A 199 11.98 0.34 5.68
C VAL A 199 10.84 -0.20 6.52
N HIS A 200 9.61 -0.05 6.05
CA HIS A 200 8.44 -0.70 6.63
C HIS A 200 7.85 -1.66 5.61
N SER A 201 7.42 -2.82 6.10
CA SER A 201 6.67 -3.79 5.32
C SER A 201 5.32 -4.07 5.97
N ILE A 202 4.33 -4.42 5.17
CA ILE A 202 3.08 -5.05 5.58
C ILE A 202 2.92 -6.30 4.72
N ALA A 203 2.76 -7.44 5.36
CA ALA A 203 2.60 -8.74 4.73
C ALA A 203 1.18 -9.26 4.93
N GLN A 204 0.57 -9.76 3.87
CA GLN A 204 -0.71 -10.47 3.90
C GLN A 204 -0.59 -11.83 3.21
N LYS A 205 -1.47 -12.76 3.59
CA LYS A 205 -1.62 -14.05 2.93
C LYS A 205 -2.94 -14.08 2.19
N LEU A 206 -2.90 -14.42 0.90
CA LEU A 206 -4.09 -14.54 0.07
C LEU A 206 -4.76 -15.92 0.23
N PRO A 207 -6.02 -16.09 -0.22
CA PRO A 207 -6.73 -17.36 -0.11
C PRO A 207 -6.03 -18.55 -0.79
N ASP A 208 -5.27 -18.29 -1.87
CA ASP A 208 -4.48 -19.30 -2.57
C ASP A 208 -3.21 -19.72 -1.81
N GLY A 209 -2.94 -19.08 -0.68
CA GLY A 209 -1.81 -19.31 0.21
C GLY A 209 -0.54 -18.54 -0.13
N THR A 210 -0.51 -17.77 -1.22
CA THR A 210 0.62 -16.90 -1.55
C THR A 210 0.71 -15.72 -0.61
N MET A 211 1.93 -15.28 -0.33
CA MET A 211 2.18 -14.12 0.53
C MET A 211 2.50 -12.90 -0.33
N HIS A 212 1.89 -11.77 0.01
CA HIS A 212 2.09 -10.50 -0.69
C HIS A 212 2.48 -9.40 0.27
N GLY A 213 3.31 -8.49 -0.21
CA GLY A 213 3.89 -7.42 0.58
C GLY A 213 3.56 -6.03 0.04
N TRP A 214 3.34 -5.09 0.94
CA TRP A 214 3.48 -3.67 0.70
C TRP A 214 4.76 -3.20 1.40
N VAL A 215 5.58 -2.38 0.74
CA VAL A 215 6.86 -1.93 1.29
C VAL A 215 7.07 -0.45 0.99
N ILE A 216 7.49 0.31 2.00
CA ILE A 216 8.07 1.64 1.84
C ILE A 216 9.50 1.64 2.36
N TYR A 217 10.45 2.14 1.57
CA TYR A 217 11.81 2.42 1.99
C TYR A 217 12.12 3.90 1.80
N ALA A 218 12.74 4.52 2.81
CA ALA A 218 12.94 5.96 2.86
C ALA A 218 14.30 6.33 3.45
N ASP A 219 14.95 7.28 2.81
CA ASP A 219 16.17 7.92 3.24
C ASP A 219 15.94 8.69 4.54
N GLN A 220 16.92 8.66 5.44
CA GLN A 220 16.84 9.30 6.75
C GLN A 220 18.09 10.14 7.03
N ARG A 221 17.92 11.18 7.85
CA ARG A 221 18.97 12.17 8.19
C ARG A 221 19.56 12.88 6.96
N VAL A 222 18.73 13.11 5.97
CA VAL A 222 19.01 13.98 4.82
C VAL A 222 17.95 15.08 4.75
N PRO A 223 18.25 16.25 4.15
CA PRO A 223 17.27 17.31 4.00
C PRO A 223 16.01 16.79 3.29
N ASN A 224 14.85 17.16 3.82
CA ASN A 224 13.54 16.81 3.28
C ASN A 224 13.18 15.31 3.29
N ALA A 225 13.92 14.48 4.03
CA ALA A 225 13.51 13.12 4.33
C ALA A 225 12.07 13.08 4.87
N LEU A 226 11.33 12.01 4.56
CA LEU A 226 10.03 11.78 5.20
C LEU A 226 10.23 11.60 6.71
N THR A 227 9.38 12.25 7.48
CA THR A 227 9.28 12.04 8.91
C THR A 227 8.59 10.70 9.22
N ALA A 228 8.81 10.17 10.43
CA ALA A 228 8.12 8.97 10.89
C ALA A 228 6.59 9.13 10.80
N ALA A 229 6.06 10.29 11.20
CA ALA A 229 4.63 10.59 11.14
C ALA A 229 4.08 10.60 9.70
N GLU A 230 4.84 11.06 8.71
CA GLU A 230 4.43 11.00 7.31
C GLU A 230 4.42 9.57 6.77
N ILE A 231 5.42 8.76 7.12
CA ILE A 231 5.48 7.34 6.76
C ILE A 231 4.31 6.58 7.39
N GLU A 232 4.08 6.76 8.69
CA GLU A 232 2.95 6.15 9.41
C GLU A 232 1.61 6.57 8.83
N LYS A 233 1.46 7.83 8.40
CA LYS A 233 0.25 8.29 7.73
C LYS A 233 0.01 7.58 6.41
N VAL A 234 1.06 7.37 5.60
CA VAL A 234 0.96 6.56 4.37
C VAL A 234 0.59 5.11 4.71
N MET A 235 1.28 4.50 5.68
CA MET A 235 0.98 3.14 6.16
C MET A 235 -0.48 2.99 6.62
N GLY A 236 -1.03 4.01 7.28
CA GLY A 236 -2.42 4.02 7.74
C GLY A 236 -3.47 3.99 6.62
N THR A 237 -3.09 4.27 5.38
CA THR A 237 -4.01 4.21 4.22
C THR A 237 -4.02 2.84 3.53
N VAL A 238 -3.11 1.94 3.93
CA VAL A 238 -2.95 0.62 3.32
C VAL A 238 -4.19 -0.23 3.58
N ARG A 239 -4.78 -0.74 2.51
CA ARG A 239 -6.02 -1.52 2.51
C ARG A 239 -6.00 -2.58 1.43
N SER A 240 -6.77 -3.64 1.63
CA SER A 240 -6.99 -4.67 0.61
C SER A 240 -7.87 -4.11 -0.51
N THR A 241 -7.67 -4.58 -1.74
CA THR A 241 -8.57 -4.29 -2.88
C THR A 241 -9.87 -5.11 -2.83
N GLY A 242 -10.03 -5.99 -1.83
CA GLY A 242 -11.08 -7.00 -1.82
C GLY A 242 -10.68 -8.20 -2.67
N SER A 243 -11.30 -9.34 -2.36
CA SER A 243 -11.27 -10.57 -3.15
C SER A 243 -12.66 -10.81 -3.70
#